data_AF-A0A238HJM3-F1
#
_entry.id   AF-A0A238HJM3-F1
#
_cell.length_a   1.000
_cell.length_b   1.000
_cell.length_c   1.000
_cell.angle_alpha   90.00
_cell.angle_beta   90.00
_cell.angle_gamma   90.00
#
_symmetry.space_group_name_H-M   'P 1'
#
loop_
_entity.id
_entity.type
_entity.pdbx_description
1 polymer ?
#
loop_
_entity_poly.entity_id
_entity_poly.type
_entity_poly.pdbx_seq_one_letter_code
_entity_poly.pdbx_strand_id
1 'polypeptide(L)'
;MWRDDFFDYDYLGAPIPNYFCSIPKSPDSPLDMTGIDYWFAHPAPPDDTFFEPQNGGFSLRSKRLLDAPTELNLPASIKTTGSSTTEPIKIQYTHNNTLAEDLFLSVLHRKALEQHGLRFAPSSVALHFSCEYGQVWQRFAPQLNPTHILGAHFSSRIRLTSTHSVKTFTSYFPDKHSIETEFSLSRLNTLGYHIHIPKELNYTQTDLHFPAKYS
;
A
#
# COMPACT_ATOMS: atom_id res chain seq x y z
N MET A 1 -10.12 -8.37 11.57
CA MET A 1 -10.28 -9.63 12.34
C MET A 1 -9.49 -10.73 11.62
N TRP A 2 -8.97 -11.71 12.35
CA TRP A 2 -8.18 -12.79 11.77
C TRP A 2 -9.04 -13.77 10.95
N ARG A 3 -8.48 -14.34 9.87
CA ARG A 3 -9.04 -15.45 9.09
C ARG A 3 -7.96 -16.51 8.86
N ASP A 4 -8.30 -17.78 9.00
CA ASP A 4 -7.32 -18.86 8.88
C ASP A 4 -6.87 -19.11 7.44
N ASP A 5 -7.71 -18.78 6.46
CA ASP A 5 -7.38 -18.89 5.03
C ASP A 5 -6.26 -17.94 4.59
N PHE A 6 -5.86 -16.99 5.43
CA PHE A 6 -4.66 -16.19 5.21
C PHE A 6 -3.38 -17.05 5.14
N PHE A 7 -3.35 -18.21 5.80
CA PHE A 7 -2.21 -19.12 5.76
C PHE A 7 -2.13 -19.97 4.48
N ASP A 8 -3.13 -19.92 3.61
CA ASP A 8 -3.10 -20.62 2.31
C ASP A 8 -2.22 -19.90 1.27
N TYR A 9 -1.68 -18.74 1.62
CA TYR A 9 -0.89 -17.87 0.75
C TYR A 9 0.49 -17.59 1.34
N ASP A 10 1.47 -17.49 0.45
CA ASP A 10 2.84 -17.17 0.76
C ASP A 10 3.09 -15.66 0.81
N TYR A 11 2.34 -14.88 0.03
CA TYR A 11 2.31 -13.41 0.12
C TYR A 11 0.87 -12.94 0.31
N LEU A 12 0.65 -12.16 1.36
CA LEU A 12 -0.61 -11.48 1.63
C LEU A 12 -0.33 -10.05 2.12
N GLY A 13 -0.52 -9.07 1.25
CA GLY A 13 -0.42 -7.65 1.55
C GLY A 13 -1.60 -6.86 0.97
N ALA A 14 -1.65 -5.56 1.25
CA ALA A 14 -2.76 -4.73 0.78
C ALA A 14 -2.71 -4.59 -0.75
N PRO A 15 -3.82 -4.77 -1.48
CA PRO A 15 -3.83 -4.56 -2.92
C PRO A 15 -3.42 -3.12 -3.26
N ILE A 16 -2.48 -2.98 -4.18
CA ILE A 16 -2.20 -1.71 -4.84
C ILE A 16 -3.09 -1.67 -6.07
N PRO A 17 -3.99 -0.67 -6.20
CA PRO A 17 -5.10 -0.73 -7.14
C PRO A 17 -4.68 -0.32 -8.55
N ASN A 18 -3.63 -0.95 -9.08
CA ASN A 18 -3.11 -0.83 -10.43
C ASN A 18 -2.62 -2.22 -10.85
N TYR A 19 -2.70 -2.54 -12.14
CA TYR A 19 -2.02 -3.71 -12.68
C TYR A 19 -0.70 -3.30 -13.31
N PHE A 20 0.33 -4.11 -13.12
CA PHE A 20 1.64 -3.93 -13.74
C PHE A 20 1.88 -5.03 -14.76
N CYS A 21 2.32 -4.65 -15.96
CA CYS A 21 2.78 -5.61 -16.96
C CYS A 21 4.19 -6.09 -16.59
N SER A 22 4.37 -7.40 -16.41
CA SER A 22 5.67 -8.00 -16.10
C SER A 22 6.60 -8.13 -17.31
N ILE A 23 6.15 -7.72 -18.50
CA ILE A 23 6.95 -7.74 -19.73
C ILE A 23 7.43 -6.31 -19.97
N PRO A 24 8.68 -5.97 -19.62
CA PRO A 24 9.21 -4.64 -19.88
C PRO A 24 9.32 -4.42 -21.39
N LYS A 25 8.91 -3.25 -21.87
CA LYS A 25 9.13 -2.84 -23.28
C LYS A 25 10.62 -2.76 -23.65
N SER A 26 11.48 -2.54 -22.65
CA SER A 26 12.94 -2.66 -22.75
C SER A 26 13.55 -2.93 -21.37
N PRO A 27 14.78 -3.46 -21.27
CA PRO A 27 15.46 -3.71 -19.99
C PRO A 27 15.53 -2.48 -19.07
N ASP A 28 15.54 -1.29 -19.67
CA ASP A 28 15.68 -0.01 -18.96
C ASP A 28 14.36 0.73 -18.76
N SER A 29 13.28 0.30 -19.41
CA SER A 29 11.96 0.93 -19.28
C SER A 29 11.37 0.69 -17.89
N PRO A 30 10.64 1.68 -17.34
CA PRO A 30 9.76 1.42 -16.19
C PRO A 30 8.70 0.38 -16.58
N LEU A 31 8.21 -0.37 -15.59
CA LEU A 31 7.08 -1.27 -15.80
C LEU A 31 5.86 -0.46 -16.24
N ASP A 32 5.16 -0.94 -17.27
CA ASP A 32 3.89 -0.36 -17.66
C ASP A 32 2.86 -0.66 -16.56
N MET A 33 2.13 0.37 -16.13
CA MET A 33 1.17 0.31 -15.05
C MET A 33 -0.16 0.92 -15.49
N THR A 34 -1.28 0.27 -15.15
CA THR A 34 -2.61 0.83 -15.37
C THR A 34 -2.94 1.90 -14.32
N GLY A 35 -3.92 2.74 -14.59
CA GLY A 35 -4.48 3.63 -13.57
C GLY A 35 -5.49 2.95 -12.65
N ILE A 36 -5.83 3.63 -11.55
CA ILE A 36 -6.80 3.15 -10.55
C ILE A 36 -8.21 2.94 -11.12
N ASP A 37 -8.63 3.79 -12.05
CA ASP A 37 -9.94 3.66 -12.70
C ASP A 37 -10.04 2.38 -13.54
N TYR A 38 -8.94 2.01 -14.21
CA TYR A 38 -8.86 0.76 -14.95
C TYR A 38 -8.97 -0.43 -13.99
N TRP A 39 -8.26 -0.39 -12.88
CA TRP A 39 -8.32 -1.45 -11.87
C TRP A 39 -9.73 -1.60 -11.28
N PHE A 40 -10.42 -0.50 -10.97
CA PHE A 40 -11.82 -0.57 -10.50
C PHE A 40 -12.80 -1.14 -11.53
N ALA A 41 -12.53 -0.95 -12.82
CA ALA A 41 -13.34 -1.50 -13.91
C ALA A 41 -13.05 -2.98 -14.19
N HIS A 42 -11.91 -3.50 -13.73
CA HIS A 42 -11.43 -4.85 -14.02
C HIS A 42 -11.10 -5.60 -12.71
N PRO A 43 -12.03 -6.43 -12.20
CA PRO A 43 -11.86 -7.11 -10.90
C PRO A 43 -10.78 -8.21 -10.89
N ALA A 44 -10.17 -8.49 -12.05
CA ALA A 44 -9.07 -9.42 -12.21
C ALA A 44 -8.09 -8.86 -13.27
N PRO A 45 -6.81 -9.29 -13.26
CA PRO A 45 -5.87 -8.95 -14.31
C PRO A 45 -6.40 -9.32 -15.70
N PRO A 46 -6.13 -8.51 -16.74
CA PRO A 46 -6.64 -8.75 -18.08
C PRO A 46 -6.08 -10.03 -18.73
N ASP A 47 -4.84 -10.41 -18.41
CA ASP A 47 -4.19 -11.64 -18.86
C ASP A 47 -2.99 -12.00 -17.94
N ASP A 48 -2.32 -13.12 -18.23
CA ASP A 48 -1.20 -13.68 -17.45
C ASP A 48 0.11 -12.86 -17.51
N THR A 49 0.10 -11.71 -18.18
CA THR A 49 1.24 -10.76 -18.22
C THR A 49 1.05 -9.60 -17.25
N PHE A 50 -0.16 -9.42 -16.71
CA PHE A 50 -0.48 -8.39 -15.75
C PHE A 50 -0.61 -8.95 -14.34
N PHE A 51 0.01 -8.27 -13.38
CA PHE A 51 -0.04 -8.66 -11.97
C PHE A 51 -0.52 -7.50 -11.12
N GLU A 52 -1.38 -7.83 -10.15
CA GLU A 52 -1.76 -6.91 -9.08
C GLU A 52 -0.67 -6.93 -8.00
N PRO A 53 -0.01 -5.80 -7.73
CA PRO A 53 0.96 -5.73 -6.65
C PRO A 53 0.28 -5.73 -5.30
N GLN A 54 1.01 -6.19 -4.29
CA GLN A 54 0.56 -6.15 -2.91
C GLN A 54 1.59 -5.45 -2.03
N ASN A 55 1.16 -4.39 -1.35
CA ASN A 55 2.03 -3.56 -0.54
C ASN A 55 2.67 -4.36 0.60
N GLY A 56 3.98 -4.15 0.78
CA GLY A 56 4.77 -4.87 1.76
C GLY A 56 4.70 -4.34 3.20
N GLY A 57 4.22 -3.11 3.42
CA GLY A 57 4.33 -2.40 4.70
C GLY A 57 3.48 -2.96 5.85
N PHE A 58 2.33 -3.58 5.52
CA PHE A 58 1.62 -4.48 6.45
C PHE A 58 1.22 -5.73 5.67
N SER A 59 2.03 -6.77 5.80
CA SER A 59 1.92 -8.02 5.04
C SER A 59 2.20 -9.24 5.91
N LEU A 60 1.61 -10.37 5.54
CA LEU A 60 1.98 -11.71 6.00
C LEU A 60 2.77 -12.39 4.88
N ARG A 61 3.93 -12.95 5.23
CA ARG A 61 4.85 -13.58 4.27
C ARG A 61 5.34 -14.90 4.81
N SER A 62 5.33 -15.93 3.98
CA SER A 62 5.92 -17.21 4.35
C SER A 62 7.44 -17.14 4.28
N LYS A 63 8.10 -17.98 5.08
CA LYS A 63 9.57 -18.09 5.03
C LYS A 63 10.05 -18.55 3.65
N ARG A 64 9.37 -19.52 3.03
CA ARG A 64 9.74 -20.05 1.71
C ARG A 64 9.71 -18.97 0.61
N LEU A 65 8.78 -18.02 0.68
CA LEU A 65 8.75 -16.88 -0.24
C LEU A 65 9.99 -16.01 -0.09
N LEU A 66 10.43 -15.76 1.16
CA LEU A 66 11.59 -14.92 1.42
C LEU A 66 12.91 -15.60 1.03
N ASP A 67 12.96 -16.92 1.10
CA ASP A 67 14.14 -17.72 0.70
C ASP A 67 14.19 -17.94 -0.84
N ALA A 68 13.04 -18.04 -1.50
CA ALA A 68 12.92 -18.40 -2.92
C ALA A 68 13.73 -17.52 -3.89
N PRO A 69 13.84 -16.18 -3.74
CA PRO A 69 14.67 -15.38 -4.61
C PRO A 69 16.13 -15.82 -4.66
N THR A 70 16.68 -16.25 -3.52
CA THR A 70 18.05 -16.76 -3.45
C THR A 70 18.13 -18.17 -4.04
N GLU A 71 17.21 -19.06 -3.69
CA GLU A 71 17.19 -20.45 -4.17
C GLU A 71 17.03 -20.54 -5.70
N LEU A 72 16.23 -19.65 -6.28
CA LEU A 72 15.97 -19.58 -7.73
C LEU A 72 16.96 -18.66 -8.47
N ASN A 73 17.90 -18.03 -7.78
CA ASN A 73 18.85 -17.05 -8.34
C ASN A 73 18.13 -15.92 -9.11
N LEU A 74 17.05 -15.38 -8.54
CA LEU A 74 16.28 -14.32 -9.19
C LEU A 74 17.07 -13.00 -9.24
N PRO A 75 17.23 -12.38 -10.41
CA PRO A 75 18.02 -11.17 -10.54
C PRO A 75 17.29 -9.97 -9.93
N ALA A 76 17.97 -9.28 -9.00
CA ALA A 76 17.58 -7.95 -8.52
C ALA A 76 18.47 -6.89 -9.18
N SER A 77 17.93 -6.15 -10.16
CA SER A 77 18.65 -5.06 -10.79
C SER A 77 18.55 -3.80 -9.92
N ILE A 78 19.65 -3.45 -9.26
CA ILE A 78 19.76 -2.17 -8.55
C ILE A 78 20.28 -1.15 -9.56
N LYS A 79 19.37 -0.30 -10.08
CA LYS A 79 19.75 0.78 -10.99
C LYS A 79 20.53 1.85 -10.21
N THR A 80 21.83 1.95 -10.42
CA THR A 80 22.64 3.09 -9.97
C THR A 80 22.39 4.27 -10.89
N THR A 81 22.16 5.48 -10.35
CA THR A 81 22.11 6.69 -11.18
C THR A 81 23.48 6.96 -11.79
N GLY A 82 23.50 7.48 -13.02
CA GLY A 82 24.72 7.82 -13.74
C GLY A 82 25.71 8.65 -12.93
N SER A 83 26.98 8.49 -13.27
CA SER A 83 28.11 9.24 -12.73
C SER A 83 27.88 10.74 -12.88
N SER A 84 27.61 11.44 -11.77
CA SER A 84 27.84 12.87 -11.70
C SER A 84 29.36 13.07 -11.64
N THR A 85 29.93 13.71 -12.66
CA THR A 85 31.38 13.94 -12.82
C THR A 85 31.92 15.06 -11.92
N THR A 86 31.16 15.49 -10.91
CA THR A 86 31.62 16.48 -9.93
C THR A 86 31.87 15.81 -8.58
N GLU A 87 33.15 15.77 -8.20
CA GLU A 87 33.65 15.30 -6.91
C GLU A 87 32.96 16.00 -5.71
N PRO A 88 32.69 15.29 -4.60
CA PRO A 88 32.87 13.85 -4.42
C PRO A 88 31.69 13.05 -5.00
N ILE A 89 32.01 11.91 -5.62
CA ILE A 89 31.03 10.93 -6.13
C ILE A 89 30.10 10.53 -4.98
N LYS A 90 28.86 11.04 -4.98
CA LYS A 90 27.81 10.57 -4.09
C LYS A 90 27.02 9.49 -4.82
N ILE A 91 27.02 8.28 -4.25
CA ILE A 91 26.01 7.28 -4.63
C ILE A 91 24.66 7.84 -4.18
N GLN A 92 23.92 8.42 -5.12
CA GLN A 92 22.54 8.82 -4.90
C GLN A 92 21.65 7.66 -5.34
N TYR A 93 21.11 6.93 -4.37
CA TYR A 93 19.95 6.09 -4.63
C TYR A 93 18.78 7.02 -4.92
N THR A 94 18.42 7.21 -6.18
CA THR A 94 17.18 7.93 -6.48
C THR A 94 16.01 7.09 -6.00
N HIS A 95 15.15 7.69 -5.18
CA HIS A 95 13.92 7.09 -4.67
C HIS A 95 12.99 6.58 -5.78
N ASN A 96 13.22 6.99 -7.04
CA ASN A 96 12.38 6.66 -8.19
C ASN A 96 12.82 5.37 -8.92
N ASN A 97 13.96 4.78 -8.55
CA ASN A 97 14.53 3.59 -9.20
C ASN A 97 14.85 2.47 -8.20
N THR A 98 14.42 2.61 -6.94
CA THR A 98 14.56 1.54 -5.95
C THR A 98 13.52 0.48 -6.28
N LEU A 99 13.98 -0.73 -6.60
CA LEU A 99 13.16 -1.91 -6.78
C LEU A 99 12.43 -2.18 -5.46
N ALA A 100 11.20 -1.67 -5.32
CA ALA A 100 10.42 -1.91 -4.11
C ALA A 100 10.23 -3.43 -3.98
N GLU A 101 10.50 -3.96 -2.81
CA GLU A 101 10.56 -5.41 -2.59
C GLU A 101 9.21 -6.09 -2.85
N ASP A 102 8.12 -5.39 -2.58
CA ASP A 102 6.78 -5.80 -2.97
C ASP A 102 6.61 -5.92 -4.49
N LEU A 103 7.07 -4.95 -5.28
CA LEU A 103 7.05 -5.05 -6.75
C LEU A 103 7.98 -6.16 -7.27
N PHE A 104 9.12 -6.37 -6.61
CA PHE A 104 10.03 -7.46 -6.94
C PHE A 104 9.35 -8.83 -6.83
N LEU A 105 8.67 -9.08 -5.70
CA LEU A 105 8.00 -10.36 -5.46
C LEU A 105 6.65 -10.47 -6.19
N SER A 106 5.78 -9.47 -6.05
CA SER A 106 4.38 -9.56 -6.47
C SER A 106 4.12 -9.19 -7.93
N VAL A 107 5.13 -8.69 -8.65
CA VAL A 107 5.02 -8.34 -10.07
C VAL A 107 6.14 -8.95 -10.89
N LEU A 108 7.39 -8.53 -10.65
CA LEU A 108 8.52 -8.85 -11.53
C LEU A 108 8.80 -10.34 -11.62
N HIS A 109 8.81 -11.01 -10.47
CA HIS A 109 9.11 -12.43 -10.39
C HIS A 109 7.92 -13.29 -10.01
N ARG A 110 6.72 -12.72 -9.93
CA ARG A 110 5.51 -13.44 -9.48
C ARG A 110 5.29 -14.73 -10.27
N LYS A 111 5.40 -14.67 -11.59
CA LYS A 111 5.24 -15.86 -12.45
C LYS A 111 6.25 -16.97 -12.12
N ALA A 112 7.52 -16.63 -11.93
CA ALA A 112 8.56 -17.60 -11.59
C ALA A 112 8.34 -18.21 -10.19
N LEU A 113 7.91 -17.38 -9.24
CA LEU A 113 7.58 -17.79 -7.87
C LEU A 113 6.33 -18.70 -7.85
N GLU A 114 5.28 -18.37 -8.60
CA GLU A 114 4.07 -19.20 -8.74
C GLU A 114 4.36 -20.54 -9.43
N GLN A 115 5.23 -20.55 -10.44
CA GLN A 115 5.73 -21.78 -11.05
C GLN A 115 6.53 -22.66 -10.08
N HIS A 116 7.10 -22.06 -9.03
CA HIS A 116 7.74 -22.76 -7.91
C HIS A 116 6.77 -23.12 -6.78
N GLY A 117 5.45 -22.99 -7.01
CA GLY A 117 4.40 -23.38 -6.08
C GLY A 117 4.08 -22.35 -4.99
N LEU A 118 4.62 -21.13 -5.08
CA LEU A 118 4.27 -20.04 -4.17
C LEU A 118 2.92 -19.43 -4.54
N ARG A 119 2.15 -19.03 -3.53
CA ARG A 119 0.79 -18.52 -3.72
C ARG A 119 0.67 -17.07 -3.27
N PHE A 120 0.20 -16.21 -4.16
CA PHE A 120 -0.15 -14.82 -3.82
C PHE A 120 -1.66 -14.71 -3.59
N ALA A 121 -2.07 -14.01 -2.55
CA ALA A 121 -3.48 -13.84 -2.24
C ALA A 121 -4.22 -13.12 -3.39
N PRO A 122 -5.44 -13.53 -3.76
CA PRO A 122 -6.26 -12.71 -4.64
C PRO A 122 -6.75 -11.46 -3.88
N SER A 123 -7.12 -10.41 -4.63
CA SER A 123 -7.66 -9.16 -4.08
C SER A 123 -8.82 -9.39 -3.10
N SER A 124 -9.71 -10.34 -3.40
CA SER A 124 -10.85 -10.70 -2.56
C SER A 124 -10.47 -11.26 -1.18
N VAL A 125 -9.25 -11.77 -0.99
CA VAL A 125 -8.72 -12.19 0.32
C VAL A 125 -7.90 -11.05 0.93
N ALA A 126 -7.02 -10.45 0.13
CA ALA A 126 -6.13 -9.38 0.54
C ALA A 126 -6.85 -8.17 1.14
N LEU A 127 -8.01 -7.77 0.60
CA LEU A 127 -8.83 -6.66 1.11
C LEU A 127 -9.40 -6.90 2.52
N HIS A 128 -9.48 -8.15 2.98
CA HIS A 128 -9.85 -8.46 4.37
C HIS A 128 -8.65 -8.45 5.32
N PHE A 129 -7.44 -8.62 4.79
CA PHE A 129 -6.22 -8.60 5.58
C PHE A 129 -5.74 -7.17 5.81
N SER A 130 -5.51 -6.41 4.74
CA SER A 130 -4.99 -5.05 4.86
C SER A 130 -5.40 -4.11 3.74
N CYS A 131 -5.24 -2.81 4.04
CA CYS A 131 -5.63 -1.71 3.17
C CYS A 131 -4.46 -0.74 3.05
N GLU A 132 -4.19 -0.29 1.82
CA GLU A 132 -3.21 0.75 1.48
C GLU A 132 -3.91 2.07 1.13
N TYR A 133 -4.98 2.00 0.33
CA TYR A 133 -5.68 3.15 -0.23
C TYR A 133 -7.10 3.26 0.31
N GLY A 134 -7.41 4.38 0.96
CA GLY A 134 -8.76 4.63 1.50
C GLY A 134 -9.87 4.57 0.43
N GLN A 135 -9.59 5.01 -0.81
CA GLN A 135 -10.54 4.98 -1.92
C GLN A 135 -10.93 3.56 -2.33
N VAL A 136 -9.97 2.63 -2.36
CA VAL A 136 -10.23 1.20 -2.63
C VAL A 136 -11.20 0.67 -1.59
N TRP A 137 -10.93 0.98 -0.33
CA TRP A 137 -11.78 0.49 0.73
C TRP A 137 -13.14 1.15 0.76
N GLN A 138 -13.27 2.45 0.46
CA GLN A 138 -14.58 3.11 0.28
C GLN A 138 -15.42 2.41 -0.80
N ARG A 139 -14.78 1.99 -1.90
CA ARG A 139 -15.45 1.28 -3.00
C ARG A 139 -15.98 -0.09 -2.57
N PHE A 140 -15.21 -0.83 -1.77
CA PHE A 140 -15.57 -2.18 -1.32
C PHE A 140 -16.22 -2.25 0.06
N ALA A 141 -16.26 -1.16 0.82
CA ALA A 141 -16.85 -1.09 2.17
C ALA A 141 -18.31 -1.59 2.26
N PRO A 142 -19.18 -1.42 1.24
CA PRO A 142 -20.51 -2.03 1.28
C PRO A 142 -20.48 -3.56 1.36
N GLN A 143 -19.39 -4.18 0.89
CA GLN A 143 -19.15 -5.63 0.90
C GLN A 143 -18.20 -6.05 2.04
N LEU A 144 -17.33 -5.13 2.48
CA LEU A 144 -16.31 -5.33 3.48
C LEU A 144 -16.67 -4.50 4.72
N ASN A 145 -17.24 -5.14 5.74
CA ASN A 145 -17.53 -4.45 7.00
C ASN A 145 -16.25 -3.75 7.52
N PRO A 146 -16.29 -2.43 7.74
CA PRO A 146 -15.11 -1.66 8.11
C PRO A 146 -14.34 -2.13 9.34
N THR A 147 -15.06 -2.75 10.27
CA THR A 147 -14.49 -3.27 11.51
C THR A 147 -13.73 -4.59 11.33
N HIS A 148 -13.83 -5.22 10.16
CA HIS A 148 -13.34 -6.58 9.93
C HIS A 148 -11.97 -6.69 9.26
N ILE A 149 -11.32 -5.58 8.89
CA ILE A 149 -9.94 -5.64 8.38
C ILE A 149 -8.93 -5.88 9.52
N LEU A 150 -7.89 -6.67 9.27
CA LEU A 150 -6.90 -7.01 10.30
C LEU A 150 -5.93 -5.86 10.59
N GLY A 151 -5.41 -5.21 9.56
CA GLY A 151 -4.53 -4.06 9.71
C GLY A 151 -4.62 -3.14 8.52
N ALA A 152 -3.81 -2.09 8.53
CA ALA A 152 -3.69 -1.22 7.38
C ALA A 152 -2.30 -0.59 7.37
N HIS A 153 -1.79 -0.38 6.17
CA HIS A 153 -0.59 0.39 5.94
C HIS A 153 -1.05 1.66 5.26
N PHE A 154 -0.76 2.81 5.87
CA PHE A 154 -1.14 4.07 5.28
C PHE A 154 0.11 4.92 5.21
N SER A 155 0.38 5.50 4.04
CA SER A 155 1.14 6.75 3.98
C SER A 155 0.27 7.88 4.54
N SER A 156 -0.05 7.80 5.83
CA SER A 156 -0.95 8.75 6.44
C SER A 156 -0.20 10.03 6.78
N ARG A 157 -0.93 11.12 6.68
CA ARG A 157 -0.49 12.44 7.09
C ARG A 157 -0.78 12.67 8.58
N ILE A 158 -0.86 11.57 9.32
CA ILE A 158 -1.36 11.46 10.69
C ILE A 158 -0.30 10.73 11.52
N ARG A 159 0.04 11.30 12.68
CA ARG A 159 1.01 10.73 13.60
C ARG A 159 0.31 10.37 14.89
N LEU A 160 0.57 9.18 15.41
CA LEU A 160 0.19 8.80 16.77
C LEU A 160 0.99 9.66 17.77
N THR A 161 0.32 10.39 18.64
CA THR A 161 0.95 11.25 19.66
C THR A 161 0.79 10.70 21.07
N SER A 162 -0.19 9.81 21.27
CA SER A 162 -0.39 9.03 22.50
C SER A 162 -1.17 7.75 22.15
N THR A 163 -1.40 6.87 23.13
CA THR A 163 -2.15 5.61 22.95
C THR A 163 -3.51 5.78 22.24
N HIS A 164 -4.21 6.89 22.49
CA HIS A 164 -5.53 7.20 21.91
C HIS A 164 -5.59 8.60 21.33
N SER A 165 -4.47 9.13 20.83
CA SER A 165 -4.46 10.45 20.21
C SER A 165 -3.61 10.47 18.96
N VAL A 166 -4.11 11.17 17.96
CA VAL A 166 -3.42 11.40 16.70
C VAL A 166 -3.38 12.88 16.35
N LYS A 167 -2.37 13.27 15.59
CA LYS A 167 -2.19 14.63 15.06
C LYS A 167 -1.95 14.59 13.56
N THR A 168 -2.66 15.40 12.79
CA THR A 168 -2.34 15.60 11.37
C THR A 168 -1.12 16.50 11.23
N PHE A 169 -0.25 16.22 10.25
CA PHE A 169 0.99 16.97 10.05
C PHE A 169 1.24 17.36 8.59
N THR A 170 0.44 16.87 7.63
CA THR A 170 0.41 17.36 6.25
C THR A 170 -1.03 17.32 5.71
N SER A 171 -1.32 17.98 4.57
CA SER A 171 -2.65 18.38 4.01
C SER A 171 -3.30 19.58 4.66
N TYR A 172 -3.76 20.49 3.81
CA TYR A 172 -4.77 21.47 4.17
C TYR A 172 -6.17 20.89 3.90
N PHE A 173 -7.06 20.97 4.89
CA PHE A 173 -8.47 20.61 4.79
C PHE A 173 -9.32 21.86 4.46
N PRO A 174 -9.78 22.02 3.21
CA PRO A 174 -10.42 23.26 2.74
C PRO A 174 -11.81 23.50 3.34
N ASP A 175 -12.45 22.48 3.89
CA ASP A 175 -13.78 22.57 4.49
C ASP A 175 -14.03 21.40 5.46
N LYS A 176 -15.15 21.47 6.19
CA LYS A 176 -15.56 20.42 7.14
C LYS A 176 -15.79 19.07 6.47
N HIS A 177 -16.36 19.08 5.27
CA HIS A 177 -16.69 17.87 4.53
C HIS A 177 -15.44 17.06 4.16
N SER A 178 -14.35 17.74 3.79
CA SER A 178 -13.06 17.12 3.50
C SER A 178 -12.45 16.39 4.70
N ILE A 179 -12.74 16.84 5.93
CA ILE A 179 -12.33 16.16 7.17
C ILE A 179 -13.21 14.93 7.42
N GLU A 180 -14.52 15.09 7.30
CA GLU A 180 -15.51 14.03 7.57
C GLU A 180 -15.42 12.87 6.56
N THR A 181 -15.00 13.16 5.33
CA THR A 181 -14.82 12.17 4.26
C THR A 181 -13.42 11.57 4.20
N GLU A 182 -12.45 12.13 4.94
CA GLU A 182 -11.12 11.53 5.02
C GLU A 182 -11.22 10.21 5.79
N PHE A 183 -10.84 9.14 5.10
CA PHE A 183 -11.06 7.78 5.55
C PHE A 183 -10.36 7.47 6.88
N SER A 184 -9.10 7.89 7.01
CA SER A 184 -8.26 7.59 8.17
C SER A 184 -8.79 8.28 9.43
N LEU A 185 -9.14 9.56 9.34
CA LEU A 185 -9.73 10.37 10.40
C LEU A 185 -11.11 9.83 10.81
N SER A 186 -11.96 9.51 9.84
CA SER A 186 -13.29 8.93 10.11
C SER A 186 -13.18 7.60 10.87
N ARG A 187 -12.25 6.74 10.45
CA ARG A 187 -11.99 5.47 11.13
C ARG A 187 -11.41 5.66 12.52
N LEU A 188 -10.40 6.51 12.68
CA LEU A 188 -9.78 6.78 13.98
C LEU A 188 -10.80 7.36 14.97
N ASN A 189 -11.67 8.26 14.51
CA ASN A 189 -12.76 8.79 15.31
C ASN A 189 -13.75 7.68 15.74
N THR A 190 -14.09 6.77 14.82
CA THR A 190 -14.96 5.61 15.10
C THR A 190 -14.33 4.66 16.12
N LEU A 191 -13.00 4.51 16.10
CA LEU A 191 -12.23 3.72 17.05
C LEU A 191 -11.98 4.46 18.39
N GLY A 192 -12.51 5.67 18.57
CA GLY A 192 -12.37 6.42 19.81
C GLY A 192 -11.03 7.15 19.98
N TYR A 193 -10.32 7.46 18.89
CA TYR A 193 -9.12 8.29 18.98
C TYR A 193 -9.51 9.77 19.07
N HIS A 194 -8.79 10.51 19.91
CA HIS A 194 -8.79 11.96 19.88
C HIS A 194 -7.97 12.45 18.68
N ILE A 195 -8.57 13.28 17.82
CA ILE A 195 -7.93 13.80 16.61
C ILE A 195 -7.63 15.28 16.77
N HIS A 196 -6.35 15.65 16.62
CA HIS A 196 -5.90 17.04 16.52
C HIS A 196 -5.55 17.40 15.08
N ILE A 197 -6.19 18.45 14.56
CA ILE A 197 -5.85 19.07 13.27
C ILE A 197 -5.31 20.49 13.54
N PRO A 198 -4.03 20.77 13.27
CA PRO A 198 -3.44 22.10 13.48
C PRO A 198 -4.15 23.19 12.69
N LYS A 199 -4.15 24.42 13.23
CA LYS A 199 -4.77 25.59 12.59
C LYS A 199 -4.30 25.85 11.17
N GLU A 200 -3.02 25.63 10.88
CA GLU A 200 -2.41 25.83 9.57
C GLU A 200 -2.87 24.80 8.52
N LEU A 201 -3.51 23.72 8.97
CA LEU A 201 -3.95 22.61 8.13
C LEU A 201 -5.46 22.57 7.95
N ASN A 202 -6.23 23.57 8.41
CA ASN A 202 -7.68 23.53 8.26
C ASN A 202 -8.33 24.90 8.01
N TYR A 203 -9.54 24.85 7.45
CA TYR A 203 -10.33 26.00 7.02
C TYR A 203 -10.74 26.99 8.12
N THR A 204 -10.68 26.61 9.40
CA THR A 204 -11.06 27.49 10.51
C THR A 204 -9.92 28.39 10.97
N GLN A 205 -8.68 28.10 10.57
CA GLN A 205 -7.47 28.76 11.10
C GLN A 205 -7.38 28.73 12.64
N THR A 206 -8.02 27.74 13.26
CA THR A 206 -7.93 27.41 14.69
C THR A 206 -7.62 25.93 14.87
N ASP A 207 -7.05 25.56 16.02
CA ASP A 207 -6.81 24.15 16.32
C ASP A 207 -8.15 23.41 16.46
N LEU A 208 -8.34 22.37 15.64
CA LEU A 208 -9.53 21.53 15.72
C LEU A 208 -9.23 20.27 16.53
N HIS A 209 -10.13 19.99 17.46
CA HIS A 209 -10.08 18.83 18.34
C HIS A 209 -11.38 18.04 18.19
N PHE A 210 -11.27 16.79 17.74
CA PHE A 210 -12.40 15.88 17.71
C PHE A 210 -12.22 14.89 18.86
N PRO A 211 -13.04 14.99 19.93
CA PRO A 211 -12.99 14.04 21.03
C PRO A 211 -13.44 12.66 20.55
N ALA A 212 -12.97 11.63 21.24
CA ALA A 212 -13.41 10.26 21.01
C ALA A 212 -14.94 10.19 21.10
N LYS A 213 -15.61 9.67 20.06
CA LYS A 213 -17.07 9.48 20.07
C LYS A 213 -17.55 8.51 21.15
N TYR A 214 -16.64 7.75 21.76
CA TYR A 214 -16.90 6.77 22.80
C TYR A 214 -15.87 6.96 23.93
N SER A 215 -16.10 7.95 24.78
CA SER A 215 -15.40 8.13 26.06
C SER A 215 -16.39 8.04 27.21
#